data_AF-A0A3L6MTA9-F1
#
_entry.id   AF-A0A3L6MTA9-F1
#
_cell.length_a   1.000
_cell.length_b   1.000
_cell.length_c   1.000
_cell.angle_alpha   90.00
_cell.angle_beta   90.00
_cell.angle_gamma   90.00
#
_symmetry.space_group_name_H-M   'P 1'
#
loop_
_entity.id
_entity.type
_entity.pdbx_description
1 polymer ?
#
loop_
_entity_poly.entity_id
_entity_poly.type
_entity_poly.pdbx_seq_one_letter_code
_entity_poly.pdbx_strand_id
1 'polypeptide(L)'
;MIRRALLLKDFLEDFWYEQKSEWEGLVLRGKKSSSEMPLCLRDENKLEEKDWAIISLFNEGLQHFEHVLITLEGDGQQRKRKEGYIGAYGCPWDTLLGYEYLLGKMEVYKAAAHRYPDPEHFKVNINLCWKKLDKYYSRLDETPVYYAAIALHPAYRWGYFEDVWADRLDWIQTAKSLVEELYRSHYEPRIISRDRERGEPVTKKRRIYRNPFDEYREESRQAPTLLQPPSSMTTLLQAEDAASSSTHAVGDEYSDWFRDVHKSDQNILDPISYWYERREEYPRLSQMALDVLSVLPMSADVERLFSTCGRMVRDDRARLDASTIGMTQTVRSWHCGGYIKSTEKLLGEVKVPGTDLLAEMSFAEAREATGGRITCTVPL
;
A
#
# COMPACT_ATOMS: atom_id res chain seq x y z
N MET A 1 19.99 2.20 -1.24
CA MET A 1 21.41 1.84 -1.36
C MET A 1 21.83 1.76 -2.82
N ILE A 2 21.24 0.84 -3.61
CA ILE A 2 21.56 0.65 -5.05
C ILE A 2 21.53 1.94 -5.88
N ARG A 3 20.41 2.70 -5.85
CA ARG A 3 20.32 4.00 -6.54
C ARG A 3 21.44 4.97 -6.19
N ARG A 4 21.84 5.01 -4.92
CA ARG A 4 22.94 5.87 -4.46
C ARG A 4 24.28 5.38 -4.97
N ALA A 5 24.52 4.06 -5.02
CA ALA A 5 25.72 3.49 -5.60
C ALA A 5 25.82 3.83 -7.10
N LEU A 6 24.72 3.70 -7.85
CA LEU A 6 24.65 4.07 -9.26
C LEU A 6 24.90 5.58 -9.49
N LEU A 7 24.34 6.45 -8.66
CA LEU A 7 24.59 7.89 -8.72
C LEU A 7 26.05 8.27 -8.39
N LEU A 8 26.73 7.44 -7.59
CA LEU A 8 28.12 7.65 -7.18
C LEU A 8 29.09 6.79 -7.98
N LYS A 9 28.67 6.18 -9.09
CA LYS A 9 29.49 5.24 -9.87
C LYS A 9 30.87 5.81 -10.17
N ASP A 10 30.91 6.95 -10.86
CA ASP A 10 32.17 7.57 -11.30
C ASP A 10 33.07 7.90 -10.10
N PHE A 11 32.49 8.47 -9.04
CA PHE A 11 33.20 8.75 -7.80
C PHE A 11 33.78 7.48 -7.15
N LEU A 12 33.02 6.38 -7.13
CA LEU A 12 33.45 5.12 -6.51
C LEU A 12 34.57 4.45 -7.32
N GLU A 13 34.52 4.53 -8.65
CA GLU A 13 35.57 4.03 -9.53
C GLU A 13 36.86 4.84 -9.34
N ASP A 14 36.77 6.17 -9.39
CA ASP A 14 37.92 7.06 -9.17
C ASP A 14 38.54 6.87 -7.78
N PHE A 15 37.69 6.85 -6.74
CA PHE A 15 38.12 6.62 -5.37
C PHE A 15 38.86 5.29 -5.22
N TRP A 16 38.40 4.22 -5.88
CA TRP A 16 39.07 2.93 -5.83
C TRP A 16 40.49 3.02 -6.44
N TYR A 17 40.65 3.68 -7.59
CA TYR A 17 41.96 3.87 -8.22
C TYR A 17 42.91 4.70 -7.37
N GLU A 18 42.42 5.81 -6.81
CA GLU A 18 43.20 6.68 -5.92
C GLU A 18 43.70 5.91 -4.70
N GLN A 19 42.81 5.17 -4.03
CA GLN A 19 43.15 4.42 -2.82
C GLN A 19 44.08 3.24 -3.11
N LYS A 20 43.91 2.56 -4.26
CA LYS A 20 44.83 1.50 -4.69
C LYS A 20 46.23 2.06 -4.95
N SER A 21 46.33 3.16 -5.70
CA SER A 21 47.60 3.81 -6.00
C SER A 21 48.31 4.32 -4.73
N GLU A 22 47.55 4.91 -3.80
CA GLU A 22 48.09 5.35 -2.51
C GLU A 22 48.63 4.16 -1.70
N TRP A 23 47.87 3.07 -1.64
CA TRP A 23 48.27 1.85 -0.93
C TRP A 23 49.57 1.26 -1.50
N GLU A 24 49.65 1.09 -2.82
CA GLU A 24 50.84 0.59 -3.51
C GLU A 24 52.04 1.51 -3.28
N GLY A 25 51.82 2.82 -3.34
CA GLY A 25 52.84 3.83 -3.06
C GLY A 25 53.34 3.83 -1.60
N LEU A 26 52.51 3.44 -0.63
CA LEU A 26 52.92 3.29 0.77
C LEU A 26 53.77 2.04 1.00
N VAL A 27 53.43 0.94 0.30
CA VAL A 27 54.20 -0.32 0.32
C VAL A 27 55.57 -0.10 -0.31
N LEU A 28 55.64 0.53 -1.49
CA LEU A 28 56.91 0.84 -2.17
C LEU A 28 57.83 1.75 -1.34
N ARG A 29 57.25 2.66 -0.54
CA ARG A 29 57.98 3.56 0.35
C ARG A 29 58.39 2.93 1.69
N GLY A 30 58.11 1.64 1.91
CA GLY A 30 58.40 0.94 3.16
C GLY A 30 57.62 1.48 4.37
N LYS A 31 56.57 2.28 4.15
CA LYS A 31 55.77 2.92 5.20
C LYS A 31 54.62 2.04 5.69
N LYS A 32 54.44 0.85 5.11
CA LYS A 32 53.39 -0.10 5.48
C LYS A 32 54.01 -1.46 5.76
N SER A 33 53.73 -2.01 6.94
CA SER A 33 54.31 -3.27 7.42
C SER A 33 53.54 -4.51 6.94
N SER A 34 52.25 -4.36 6.61
CA SER A 34 51.47 -5.46 6.02
C SER A 34 51.68 -5.47 4.51
N SER A 35 52.17 -6.61 4.00
CA SER A 35 52.23 -6.89 2.56
C SER A 35 50.86 -7.23 1.97
N GLU A 36 49.86 -7.49 2.81
CA GLU A 36 48.56 -7.95 2.36
C GLU A 36 47.62 -6.77 2.06
N MET A 37 47.17 -6.72 0.81
CA MET A 37 46.26 -5.70 0.30
C MET A 37 44.85 -5.87 0.92
N PRO A 38 44.21 -4.77 1.39
CA PRO A 38 42.83 -4.77 1.82
C PRO A 38 41.92 -5.36 0.75
N LEU A 39 40.97 -6.21 1.17
CA LEU A 39 40.07 -6.93 0.25
C LEU A 39 39.40 -5.98 -0.76
N CYS A 40 38.89 -4.84 -0.29
CA CYS A 40 38.22 -3.86 -1.15
C CYS A 40 39.10 -3.21 -2.23
N LEU A 41 40.43 -3.29 -2.13
CA LEU A 41 41.38 -2.75 -3.10
C LEU A 41 41.98 -3.82 -4.03
N ARG A 42 41.66 -5.09 -3.80
CA ARG A 42 42.09 -6.19 -4.67
C ARG A 42 41.36 -6.12 -6.00
N ASP A 43 42.05 -6.47 -7.08
CA ASP A 43 41.49 -6.44 -8.44
C ASP A 43 40.24 -7.32 -8.58
N GLU A 44 40.22 -8.48 -7.92
CA GLU A 44 39.08 -9.40 -7.88
C GLU A 44 37.80 -8.83 -7.25
N ASN A 45 37.90 -7.75 -6.47
CA ASN A 45 36.78 -7.09 -5.81
C ASN A 45 36.45 -5.72 -6.42
N LYS A 46 37.12 -5.36 -7.51
CA LYS A 46 36.81 -4.14 -8.26
C LYS A 46 35.53 -4.37 -9.06
N LEU A 47 34.59 -3.43 -8.95
CA LEU A 47 33.40 -3.45 -9.80
C LEU A 47 33.76 -3.11 -11.24
N GLU A 48 33.43 -4.01 -12.15
CA GLU A 48 33.60 -3.83 -13.59
C GLU A 48 32.32 -3.29 -14.23
N GLU A 49 32.39 -2.93 -15.52
CA GLU A 49 31.23 -2.49 -16.28
C GLU A 49 30.10 -3.52 -16.27
N LYS A 50 30.44 -4.82 -16.30
CA LYS A 50 29.48 -5.92 -16.15
C LYS A 50 28.76 -5.86 -14.80
N ASP A 51 29.46 -5.61 -13.70
CA ASP A 51 28.87 -5.55 -12.36
C ASP A 51 27.92 -4.36 -12.22
N TRP A 52 28.30 -3.20 -12.76
CA TRP A 52 27.43 -2.02 -12.79
C TRP A 52 26.17 -2.25 -13.64
N ALA A 53 26.29 -2.98 -14.75
CA ALA A 53 25.15 -3.39 -15.55
C ALA A 53 24.22 -4.32 -14.77
N ILE A 54 24.77 -5.27 -14.00
CA ILE A 54 24.00 -6.14 -13.10
C ILE A 54 23.28 -5.30 -12.03
N ILE A 55 23.99 -4.40 -11.34
CA ILE A 55 23.42 -3.53 -10.30
C ILE A 55 22.28 -2.67 -10.86
N SER A 56 22.42 -2.17 -12.09
CA SER A 56 21.39 -1.40 -12.79
C SER A 56 20.15 -2.26 -13.07
N LEU A 57 20.34 -3.49 -13.54
CA LEU A 57 19.25 -4.45 -13.77
C LEU A 57 18.50 -4.79 -12.47
N PHE A 58 19.21 -5.00 -11.36
CA PHE A 58 18.59 -5.21 -10.06
C PHE A 58 17.77 -3.99 -9.62
N ASN A 59 18.26 -2.77 -9.87
CA ASN A 59 17.52 -1.54 -9.58
C ASN A 59 16.20 -1.49 -10.36
N GLU A 60 16.23 -1.80 -11.65
CA GLU A 60 15.03 -1.83 -12.51
C GLU A 60 14.02 -2.86 -12.02
N GLY A 61 14.46 -4.10 -11.76
CA GLY A 61 13.58 -5.16 -11.26
C GLY A 61 12.97 -4.84 -9.90
N LEU A 62 13.77 -4.33 -8.96
CA LEU A 62 13.30 -3.95 -7.61
C LEU A 62 12.38 -2.73 -7.62
N GLN A 63 12.48 -1.87 -8.63
CA GLN A 63 11.60 -0.70 -8.74
C GLN A 63 10.13 -1.09 -8.93
N HIS A 64 9.84 -2.23 -9.57
CA HIS A 64 8.47 -2.76 -9.63
C HIS A 64 7.91 -3.10 -8.24
N PHE A 65 8.73 -3.67 -7.36
CA PHE A 65 8.35 -3.94 -5.97
C PHE A 65 8.11 -2.65 -5.20
N GLU A 66 8.99 -1.66 -5.37
CA GLU A 66 8.84 -0.35 -4.73
C GLU A 66 7.53 0.33 -5.13
N HIS A 67 7.13 0.27 -6.41
CA HIS A 67 5.86 0.83 -6.87
C HIS A 67 4.64 0.18 -6.18
N VAL A 68 4.64 -1.15 -6.06
CA VAL A 68 3.58 -1.89 -5.37
C VAL A 68 3.60 -1.61 -3.87
N LEU A 69 4.77 -1.67 -3.23
CA LEU A 69 4.92 -1.43 -1.79
C LEU A 69 4.49 -0.02 -1.39
N ILE A 70 4.96 1.02 -2.08
CA ILE A 70 4.51 2.40 -1.81
C ILE A 70 2.99 2.51 -1.93
N THR A 71 2.38 1.74 -2.84
CA THR A 71 0.94 1.74 -3.04
C THR A 71 0.20 1.04 -1.90
N LEU A 72 0.72 -0.06 -1.37
CA LEU A 72 0.11 -0.83 -0.28
C LEU A 72 0.40 -0.23 1.11
N GLU A 73 1.52 0.46 1.29
CA GLU A 73 1.94 1.07 2.56
C GLU A 73 1.15 2.34 2.92
N GLY A 74 0.07 2.69 2.22
CA GLY A 74 -0.68 3.91 2.54
C GLY A 74 -1.37 3.90 3.90
N ASP A 75 -1.66 5.09 4.42
CA ASP A 75 -2.44 5.32 5.65
C ASP A 75 -3.85 5.88 5.37
N GLY A 76 -4.21 6.04 4.09
CA GLY A 76 -5.44 6.71 3.69
C GLY A 76 -5.54 8.19 4.11
N GLN A 77 -4.47 8.83 4.60
CA GLN A 77 -4.48 10.21 5.09
C GLN A 77 -4.06 11.24 4.04
N GLN A 78 -4.66 12.43 4.10
CA GLN A 78 -4.30 13.55 3.22
C GLN A 78 -2.99 14.20 3.65
N ARG A 79 -1.97 14.18 2.79
CA ARG A 79 -0.76 15.00 2.98
C ARG A 79 -0.37 15.68 1.67
N LYS A 80 -0.20 17.01 1.72
CA LYS A 80 0.37 17.79 0.61
C LYS A 80 1.88 17.55 0.60
N ARG A 81 2.39 16.69 -0.29
CA ARG A 81 3.84 16.53 -0.50
C ARG A 81 4.38 17.65 -1.41
N LYS A 82 5.70 17.89 -1.35
CA LYS A 82 6.42 19.02 -1.97
C LYS A 82 6.11 19.25 -3.47
N GLU A 83 5.71 18.23 -4.20
CA GLU A 83 5.46 18.30 -5.65
C GLU A 83 3.98 18.34 -6.02
N GLY A 84 3.05 18.47 -5.06
CA GLY A 84 1.64 18.57 -5.38
C GLY A 84 0.99 17.25 -5.82
N TYR A 85 1.55 16.10 -5.42
CA TYR A 85 0.93 14.78 -5.57
C TYR A 85 0.21 14.35 -4.26
N ILE A 86 -0.94 13.68 -4.35
CA ILE A 86 -1.73 12.99 -3.29
C ILE A 86 -2.04 11.63 -3.95
N GLY A 87 -2.35 10.60 -3.18
CA GLY A 87 -2.82 9.31 -3.67
C GLY A 87 -3.55 8.64 -2.52
N ALA A 88 -4.61 7.89 -2.82
CA ALA A 88 -5.16 6.95 -1.84
C ALA A 88 -4.35 5.67 -1.99
N TYR A 89 -3.65 5.32 -0.92
CA TYR A 89 -2.77 4.16 -0.83
C TYR A 89 -3.24 3.30 0.35
N GLY A 90 -2.91 2.01 0.33
CA GLY A 90 -3.31 1.06 1.36
C GLY A 90 -4.74 0.56 1.20
N CYS A 91 -5.16 0.33 -0.05
CA CYS A 91 -6.45 -0.31 -0.32
C CYS A 91 -6.29 -1.84 -0.39
N PRO A 92 -7.19 -2.62 0.22
CA PRO A 92 -7.04 -4.07 0.33
C PRO A 92 -7.10 -4.77 -1.03
N TRP A 93 -7.92 -4.27 -1.96
CA TRP A 93 -8.04 -4.81 -3.32
C TRP A 93 -6.76 -4.64 -4.16
N ASP A 94 -5.89 -3.68 -3.82
CA ASP A 94 -4.60 -3.52 -4.52
C ASP A 94 -3.61 -4.65 -4.20
N THR A 95 -3.87 -5.47 -3.18
CA THR A 95 -2.97 -6.56 -2.77
C THR A 95 -2.88 -7.63 -3.86
N LEU A 96 -4.02 -8.17 -4.29
CA LEU A 96 -4.04 -9.21 -5.33
C LEU A 96 -3.55 -8.63 -6.67
N LEU A 97 -3.98 -7.42 -7.03
CA LEU A 97 -3.48 -6.68 -8.20
C LEU A 97 -1.95 -6.56 -8.16
N GLY A 98 -1.38 -6.26 -6.99
CA GLY A 98 0.05 -6.13 -6.79
C GLY A 98 0.80 -7.43 -7.03
N TYR A 99 0.27 -8.55 -6.56
CA TYR A 99 0.88 -9.86 -6.85
C TYR A 99 0.80 -10.23 -8.33
N GLU A 100 -0.37 -10.09 -8.96
CA GLU A 100 -0.55 -10.39 -10.39
C GLU A 100 0.41 -9.57 -11.26
N TYR A 101 0.52 -8.28 -10.95
CA TYR A 101 1.47 -7.38 -11.59
C TYR A 101 2.92 -7.86 -11.42
N LEU A 102 3.36 -8.16 -10.19
CA LEU A 102 4.74 -8.56 -9.92
C LEU A 102 5.07 -9.91 -10.55
N LEU A 103 4.19 -10.90 -10.43
CA LEU A 103 4.34 -12.21 -11.06
C LEU A 103 4.46 -12.07 -12.59
N GLY A 104 3.59 -11.27 -13.21
CA GLY A 104 3.66 -10.95 -14.63
C GLY A 104 4.99 -10.31 -15.02
N LYS A 105 5.49 -9.34 -14.24
CA LYS A 105 6.82 -8.74 -14.49
C LYS A 105 7.94 -9.76 -14.36
N MET A 106 7.91 -10.62 -13.35
CA MET A 106 8.92 -11.65 -13.17
C MET A 106 8.92 -12.65 -14.34
N GLU A 107 7.76 -12.98 -14.92
CA GLU A 107 7.70 -13.82 -16.13
C GLU A 107 8.32 -13.14 -17.36
N VAL A 108 8.10 -11.83 -17.54
CA VAL A 108 8.76 -11.06 -18.61
C VAL A 108 10.29 -11.11 -18.44
N TYR A 109 10.79 -10.92 -17.22
CA TYR A 109 12.23 -11.03 -16.94
C TYR A 109 12.76 -12.45 -17.15
N LYS A 110 12.00 -13.49 -16.78
CA LYS A 110 12.35 -14.90 -17.03
C LYS A 110 12.48 -15.20 -18.52
N ALA A 111 11.53 -14.74 -19.34
CA ALA A 111 11.55 -14.94 -20.79
C ALA A 111 12.73 -14.20 -21.46
N ALA A 112 13.07 -13.01 -20.96
CA ALA A 112 14.16 -12.19 -21.47
C ALA A 112 15.53 -12.49 -20.83
N ALA A 113 15.65 -13.50 -19.96
CA ALA A 113 16.84 -13.76 -19.14
C ALA A 113 18.16 -13.84 -19.95
N HIS A 114 18.11 -14.42 -21.14
CA HIS A 114 19.26 -14.56 -22.06
C HIS A 114 19.85 -13.23 -22.56
N ARG A 115 19.11 -12.12 -22.45
CA ARG A 115 19.52 -10.79 -22.92
C ARG A 115 20.23 -9.97 -21.85
N TYR A 116 20.23 -10.44 -20.61
CA TYR A 116 20.76 -9.70 -19.47
C TYR A 116 22.20 -10.11 -19.13
N PRO A 117 22.97 -9.23 -18.47
CA PRO A 117 24.30 -9.59 -17.97
C PRO A 117 24.22 -10.77 -17.01
N ASP A 118 25.15 -11.71 -17.17
CA ASP A 118 25.20 -12.95 -16.41
C ASP A 118 23.89 -13.78 -16.44
N PRO A 119 23.51 -14.32 -17.62
CA PRO A 119 22.19 -14.94 -17.81
C PRO A 119 21.90 -16.10 -16.85
N GLU A 120 22.90 -16.92 -16.53
CA GLU A 120 22.72 -18.08 -15.66
C GLU A 120 22.41 -17.66 -14.22
N HIS A 121 23.21 -16.74 -13.66
CA HIS A 121 22.96 -16.20 -12.34
C HIS A 121 21.63 -15.42 -12.28
N PHE A 122 21.36 -14.59 -13.28
CA PHE A 122 20.11 -13.83 -13.34
C PHE A 122 18.88 -14.74 -13.41
N LYS A 123 18.92 -15.79 -14.25
CA LYS A 123 17.85 -16.78 -14.38
C LYS A 123 17.59 -17.50 -13.06
N VAL A 124 18.61 -17.86 -12.30
CA VAL A 124 18.42 -18.46 -10.96
C VAL A 124 17.72 -17.47 -10.02
N ASN A 125 18.22 -16.23 -9.95
CA ASN A 125 17.70 -15.20 -9.04
C ASN A 125 16.24 -14.82 -9.35
N ILE A 126 15.89 -14.62 -10.62
CA ILE A 126 14.52 -14.27 -11.01
C ILE A 126 13.55 -15.42 -10.73
N ASN A 127 13.98 -16.68 -10.91
CA ASN A 127 13.17 -17.84 -10.55
C ASN A 127 12.96 -17.97 -9.03
N LEU A 128 13.98 -17.68 -8.23
CA LEU A 128 13.83 -17.65 -6.77
C LEU A 128 12.89 -16.53 -6.31
N CYS A 129 12.98 -15.36 -6.95
CA CYS A 129 12.06 -14.24 -6.72
C CYS A 129 10.62 -14.63 -7.06
N TRP A 130 10.40 -15.18 -8.25
CA TRP A 130 9.08 -15.66 -8.69
C TRP A 130 8.52 -16.71 -7.73
N LYS A 131 9.31 -17.73 -7.35
CA LYS A 131 8.89 -18.78 -6.40
C LYS A 131 8.50 -18.20 -5.04
N LYS A 132 9.17 -17.14 -4.61
CA LYS A 132 8.86 -16.46 -3.34
C LYS A 132 7.56 -15.69 -3.43
N LEU A 133 7.30 -15.00 -4.54
CA LEU A 133 6.01 -14.35 -4.81
C LEU A 133 4.87 -15.36 -4.85
N ASP A 134 5.03 -16.42 -5.65
CA ASP A 134 4.05 -17.51 -5.80
C ASP A 134 3.70 -18.15 -4.45
N LYS A 135 4.72 -18.44 -3.62
CA LYS A 135 4.51 -18.93 -2.25
C LYS A 135 3.56 -18.06 -1.43
N TYR A 136 3.67 -16.74 -1.49
CA TYR A 136 2.79 -15.85 -0.72
C TYR A 136 1.48 -15.55 -1.44
N TYR A 137 1.46 -15.62 -2.76
CA TYR A 137 0.26 -15.55 -3.56
C TYR A 137 -0.71 -16.68 -3.19
N SER A 138 -0.21 -17.92 -3.06
CA SER A 138 -1.03 -19.06 -2.59
C SER A 138 -1.54 -18.90 -1.16
N ARG A 139 -0.95 -18.00 -0.34
CA ARG A 139 -1.45 -17.73 1.01
C ARG A 139 -2.63 -16.76 1.01
N LEU A 140 -2.96 -16.12 -0.12
CA LEU A 140 -4.17 -15.31 -0.22
C LEU A 140 -5.43 -16.17 -0.04
N ASP A 141 -5.36 -17.47 -0.36
CA ASP A 141 -6.42 -18.45 -0.09
C ASP A 141 -6.71 -18.65 1.40
N GLU A 142 -5.78 -18.31 2.29
CA GLU A 142 -5.97 -18.45 3.75
C GLU A 142 -7.04 -17.49 4.28
N THR A 143 -7.40 -16.45 3.54
CA THR A 143 -8.44 -15.50 3.95
C THR A 143 -9.28 -14.98 2.78
N PRO A 144 -10.62 -15.00 2.89
CA PRO A 144 -11.51 -14.51 1.82
C PRO A 144 -11.41 -13.00 1.57
N VAL A 145 -10.78 -12.24 2.48
CA VAL A 145 -10.76 -10.77 2.45
C VAL A 145 -10.19 -10.21 1.15
N TYR A 146 -9.12 -10.81 0.61
CA TYR A 146 -8.51 -10.32 -0.63
C TYR A 146 -9.42 -10.51 -1.84
N TYR A 147 -10.12 -11.64 -1.91
CA TYR A 147 -11.08 -11.94 -2.96
C TYR A 147 -12.34 -11.08 -2.83
N ALA A 148 -12.87 -10.97 -1.61
CA ALA A 148 -14.02 -10.14 -1.29
C ALA A 148 -13.75 -8.66 -1.62
N ALA A 149 -12.54 -8.14 -1.36
CA ALA A 149 -12.20 -6.76 -1.64
C ALA A 149 -12.31 -6.41 -3.13
N ILE A 150 -11.92 -7.32 -4.02
CA ILE A 150 -12.05 -7.12 -5.47
C ILE A 150 -13.48 -7.40 -5.93
N ALA A 151 -14.08 -8.50 -5.47
CA ALA A 151 -15.45 -8.88 -5.83
C ALA A 151 -16.48 -7.80 -5.46
N LEU A 152 -16.30 -7.15 -4.31
CA LEU A 152 -17.16 -6.05 -3.84
C LEU A 152 -16.77 -4.69 -4.43
N HIS A 153 -15.68 -4.58 -5.18
CA HIS A 153 -15.32 -3.33 -5.83
C HIS A 153 -16.13 -3.16 -7.13
N PRO A 154 -16.94 -2.09 -7.29
CA PRO A 154 -17.86 -1.96 -8.43
C PRO A 154 -17.20 -1.99 -9.79
N ALA A 155 -15.98 -1.43 -9.90
CA ALA A 155 -15.23 -1.42 -11.15
C ALA A 155 -14.53 -2.76 -11.51
N TYR A 156 -14.37 -3.70 -10.56
CA TYR A 156 -13.70 -4.97 -10.80
C TYR A 156 -14.70 -6.13 -10.80
N ARG A 157 -15.42 -6.32 -9.68
CA ARG A 157 -16.39 -7.41 -9.47
C ARG A 157 -15.77 -8.79 -9.80
N TRP A 158 -16.62 -9.77 -10.15
CA TRP A 158 -16.15 -11.08 -10.62
C TRP A 158 -15.48 -11.04 -11.99
N GLY A 159 -15.77 -10.02 -12.82
CA GLY A 159 -15.20 -9.87 -14.15
C GLY A 159 -13.68 -9.82 -14.14
N TYR A 160 -13.08 -9.15 -13.15
CA TYR A 160 -11.62 -9.13 -12.98
C TYR A 160 -11.01 -10.54 -12.86
N PHE A 161 -11.63 -11.42 -12.08
CA PHE A 161 -11.14 -12.79 -11.92
C PHE A 161 -11.36 -13.62 -13.18
N GLU A 162 -12.48 -13.40 -13.87
CA GLU A 162 -12.80 -14.07 -15.13
C GLU A 162 -11.82 -13.69 -16.24
N ASP A 163 -11.27 -12.48 -16.21
CA ASP A 163 -10.22 -12.03 -17.15
C ASP A 163 -8.83 -12.57 -16.76
N VAL A 164 -8.43 -12.40 -15.49
CA VAL A 164 -7.05 -12.69 -15.02
C VAL A 164 -6.81 -14.19 -14.82
N TRP A 165 -7.85 -14.93 -14.43
CA TRP A 165 -7.82 -16.39 -14.23
C TRP A 165 -8.64 -17.14 -15.28
N ALA A 166 -8.70 -16.60 -16.51
CA ALA A 166 -9.48 -17.18 -17.61
C ALA A 166 -9.14 -18.66 -17.88
N ASP A 167 -7.90 -19.08 -17.61
CA ASP A 167 -7.42 -20.46 -17.75
C ASP A 167 -7.55 -21.32 -16.47
N ARG A 168 -8.04 -20.73 -15.36
CA ARG A 168 -8.13 -21.36 -14.03
C ARG A 168 -9.52 -21.19 -13.41
N LEU A 169 -10.50 -21.83 -14.03
CA LEU A 169 -11.90 -21.79 -13.61
C LEU A 169 -12.12 -22.33 -12.19
N ASP A 170 -11.31 -23.31 -11.76
CA ASP A 170 -11.32 -23.87 -10.40
C ASP A 170 -10.93 -22.82 -9.34
N TRP A 171 -10.00 -21.92 -9.67
CA TRP A 171 -9.62 -20.81 -8.77
C TRP A 171 -10.75 -19.80 -8.63
N ILE A 172 -11.43 -19.47 -9.73
CA ILE A 172 -12.60 -18.58 -9.72
C ILE A 172 -13.71 -19.18 -8.86
N GLN A 173 -13.98 -20.48 -9.01
CA GLN A 173 -14.99 -21.18 -8.20
C GLN A 173 -14.63 -21.18 -6.71
N THR A 174 -13.36 -21.42 -6.39
CA THR A 174 -12.85 -21.38 -5.01
C THR A 174 -13.04 -20.00 -4.40
N ALA A 175 -12.64 -18.94 -5.12
CA ALA A 175 -12.83 -17.56 -4.66
C ALA A 175 -14.31 -17.19 -4.48
N LYS A 176 -15.18 -17.58 -5.42
CA LYS A 176 -16.64 -17.37 -5.30
C LYS A 176 -17.20 -18.06 -4.06
N SER A 177 -16.83 -19.31 -3.81
CA SER A 177 -17.25 -20.07 -2.62
C SER A 177 -16.77 -19.41 -1.32
N LEU A 178 -15.50 -18.99 -1.25
CA LEU A 178 -14.94 -18.37 -0.05
C LEU A 178 -15.63 -17.03 0.29
N VAL A 179 -15.91 -16.19 -0.71
CA VAL A 179 -16.57 -14.90 -0.50
C VAL A 179 -18.05 -15.08 -0.15
N GLU A 180 -18.71 -16.04 -0.77
CA GLU A 180 -20.11 -16.38 -0.47
C GLU A 180 -20.25 -16.97 0.94
N GLU A 181 -19.36 -17.89 1.33
CA GLU A 181 -19.31 -18.43 2.68
C GLU A 181 -19.11 -17.32 3.72
N LEU A 182 -18.18 -16.39 3.48
CA LEU A 182 -17.96 -15.21 4.33
C LEU A 182 -19.25 -14.40 4.52
N TYR A 183 -19.99 -14.13 3.43
CA TYR A 183 -21.25 -13.39 3.50
C TYR A 183 -22.32 -14.17 4.31
N ARG A 184 -22.59 -15.42 3.93
CA ARG A 184 -23.65 -16.26 4.52
C ARG A 184 -23.41 -16.57 5.99
N SER A 185 -22.17 -16.80 6.39
CA SER A 185 -21.83 -17.14 7.78
C SER A 185 -21.83 -15.92 8.72
N HIS A 186 -21.31 -14.78 8.26
CA HIS A 186 -21.02 -13.66 9.14
C HIS A 186 -21.90 -12.43 8.96
N TYR A 187 -22.51 -12.22 7.79
CA TYR A 187 -23.23 -10.98 7.45
C TYR A 187 -24.72 -11.21 7.21
N GLU A 188 -25.09 -12.30 6.53
CA GLU A 188 -26.48 -12.67 6.32
C GLU A 188 -27.26 -12.80 7.65
N PRO A 189 -26.74 -13.37 8.74
CA PRO A 189 -27.51 -13.48 9.98
C PRO A 189 -27.58 -12.17 10.77
N ARG A 190 -26.82 -11.13 10.39
CA ARG A 190 -26.74 -9.89 11.18
C ARG A 190 -28.06 -9.12 11.14
N ILE A 191 -28.46 -8.64 12.31
CA ILE A 191 -29.56 -7.68 12.46
C ILE A 191 -28.94 -6.29 12.32
N ILE A 192 -29.33 -5.57 11.28
CA ILE A 192 -28.82 -4.23 11.00
C ILE A 192 -29.83 -3.21 11.48
N SER A 193 -29.44 -2.42 12.49
CA SER A 193 -30.23 -1.28 12.93
C SER A 193 -30.31 -0.26 11.78
N ARG A 194 -31.54 0.16 11.45
CA ARG A 194 -31.81 1.22 10.46
C ARG A 194 -31.54 2.62 11.02
N ASP A 195 -31.36 2.75 12.33
CA ASP A 195 -31.00 4.01 13.02
C ASP A 195 -29.50 4.30 12.90
N ARG A 196 -28.97 4.36 11.68
CA ARG A 196 -27.61 4.85 11.45
C ARG A 196 -27.69 6.36 11.23
N GLU A 197 -27.09 7.14 12.13
CA GLU A 197 -26.88 8.56 11.89
C GLU A 197 -26.18 8.75 10.53
N ARG A 198 -26.71 9.67 9.72
CA ARG A 198 -26.19 10.00 8.39
C ARG A 198 -24.90 10.82 8.55
N GLY A 199 -23.82 10.15 8.95
CA GLY A 199 -22.48 10.73 8.89
C GLY A 199 -22.07 10.95 7.44
N GLU A 200 -21.37 12.03 7.13
CA GLU A 200 -20.75 12.13 5.81
C GLU A 200 -19.61 11.11 5.71
N PRO A 201 -19.50 10.33 4.62
CA PRO A 201 -18.38 9.44 4.45
C PRO A 201 -17.09 10.25 4.44
N VAL A 202 -16.04 9.73 5.09
CA VAL A 202 -14.72 10.34 5.02
C VAL A 202 -14.28 10.30 3.56
N THR A 203 -14.27 11.47 2.91
CA THR A 203 -13.88 11.57 1.51
C THR A 203 -12.40 11.24 1.36
N LYS A 204 -12.10 10.02 0.92
CA LYS A 204 -10.77 9.63 0.48
C LYS A 204 -10.50 10.30 -0.87
N LYS A 205 -9.91 11.49 -0.85
CA LYS A 205 -9.49 12.17 -2.09
C LYS A 205 -8.32 11.42 -2.72
N ARG A 206 -8.61 10.70 -3.81
CA ARG A 206 -7.59 10.17 -4.72
C ARG A 206 -6.88 11.31 -5.43
N ARG A 207 -5.59 11.15 -5.70
CA ARG A 207 -4.84 12.01 -6.63
C ARG A 207 -3.76 11.11 -7.30
N ILE A 208 -3.10 11.65 -8.32
CA ILE A 208 -2.39 10.87 -9.32
C ILE A 208 -0.90 10.85 -8.98
N TYR A 209 -0.39 9.70 -8.58
CA TYR A 209 0.97 9.28 -8.90
C TYR A 209 0.82 8.34 -10.09
N ARG A 210 1.65 8.50 -11.12
CA ARG A 210 1.60 7.66 -12.31
C ARG A 210 2.85 6.81 -12.33
N ASN A 211 2.78 5.66 -11.69
CA ASN A 211 3.78 4.62 -11.86
C ASN A 211 3.24 3.48 -12.74
N PRO A 212 4.11 2.60 -13.26
CA PRO A 212 3.69 1.46 -14.08
C PRO A 212 2.68 0.49 -13.41
N PHE A 213 2.60 0.45 -12.08
CA PHE A 213 1.56 -0.31 -11.37
C PHE A 213 0.23 0.47 -11.33
N ASP A 214 0.24 1.79 -11.24
CA ASP A 214 -0.97 2.62 -11.35
C ASP A 214 -1.62 2.48 -12.74
N GLU A 215 -0.80 2.41 -13.80
CA GLU A 215 -1.26 2.13 -15.17
C GLU A 215 -1.92 0.74 -15.26
N TYR A 216 -1.27 -0.29 -14.73
CA TYR A 216 -1.85 -1.64 -14.64
C TYR A 216 -3.21 -1.64 -13.91
N ARG A 217 -3.31 -0.94 -12.76
CA ARG A 217 -4.57 -0.82 -12.00
C ARG A 217 -5.68 -0.11 -12.78
N GLU A 218 -5.32 0.88 -13.61
CA GLU A 218 -6.25 1.59 -14.48
C GLU A 218 -6.75 0.70 -15.62
N GLU A 219 -5.85 -0.02 -16.27
CA GLU A 219 -6.16 -0.99 -17.33
C GLU A 219 -7.09 -2.10 -16.80
N SER A 220 -6.78 -2.68 -15.63
CA SER A 220 -7.60 -3.72 -15.00
C SER A 220 -9.02 -3.26 -14.63
N ARG A 221 -9.29 -1.96 -14.49
CA ARG A 221 -10.66 -1.43 -14.28
C ARG A 221 -11.45 -1.30 -15.58
N GLN A 222 -10.76 -1.05 -16.69
CA GLN A 222 -11.36 -0.83 -18.00
C GLN A 222 -11.52 -2.12 -18.81
N ALA A 223 -10.91 -3.22 -18.33
CA ALA A 223 -10.94 -4.53 -18.94
C ALA A 223 -12.31 -5.25 -19.08
N PRO A 224 -13.46 -4.87 -18.48
CA PRO A 224 -14.70 -5.61 -18.71
C PRO A 224 -15.34 -5.17 -20.04
N THR A 225 -14.72 -5.54 -21.17
CA THR A 225 -15.31 -5.35 -22.51
C THR A 225 -15.13 -6.55 -23.46
N LEU A 226 -14.37 -7.60 -23.14
CA LEU A 226 -14.14 -8.69 -24.13
C LEU A 226 -14.95 -9.99 -23.95
N LEU A 227 -15.85 -10.08 -22.97
CA LEU A 227 -16.78 -11.20 -22.87
C LEU A 227 -18.19 -10.71 -22.53
N GLN A 228 -18.85 -10.07 -23.51
CA GLN A 228 -20.29 -10.24 -23.60
C GLN A 228 -20.56 -11.70 -23.96
N PRO A 229 -21.44 -12.44 -23.26
CA PRO A 229 -21.94 -13.67 -23.81
C PRO A 229 -22.68 -13.35 -25.13
N PRO A 230 -22.55 -14.16 -26.19
CA PRO A 230 -23.36 -13.97 -27.39
C PRO A 230 -24.83 -14.05 -26.97
N SER A 231 -25.56 -12.96 -27.16
CA SER A 231 -26.97 -12.79 -26.80
C SER A 231 -27.92 -13.62 -27.67
N SER A 232 -27.54 -14.85 -28.05
CA SER A 232 -28.21 -15.63 -29.10
C SER A 232 -28.61 -17.05 -28.70
N MET A 233 -28.54 -17.45 -27.43
CA MET A 233 -29.03 -18.78 -27.00
C MET A 233 -29.92 -18.79 -25.75
N THR A 234 -30.46 -17.64 -25.34
CA THR A 234 -31.41 -17.54 -24.19
C THR A 234 -32.75 -16.93 -24.61
N THR A 235 -33.14 -17.03 -25.89
CA THR A 235 -34.38 -16.39 -26.41
C THR A 235 -35.50 -17.39 -26.73
N LEU A 236 -35.38 -18.68 -26.39
CA LEU A 236 -36.43 -19.67 -26.72
C LEU A 236 -36.99 -20.48 -25.54
N LEU A 237 -36.67 -20.15 -24.29
CA LEU A 237 -37.21 -20.86 -23.12
C LEU A 237 -37.87 -19.97 -22.06
N GLN A 238 -38.10 -18.68 -22.34
CA GLN A 238 -38.70 -17.73 -21.37
C GLN A 238 -39.89 -16.94 -21.95
N ALA A 239 -40.61 -17.50 -22.93
CA ALA A 239 -41.75 -16.82 -23.55
C ALA A 239 -43.13 -17.30 -23.04
N GLU A 240 -43.21 -18.24 -22.10
CA GLU A 240 -44.48 -18.74 -21.57
C GLU A 240 -44.44 -18.79 -20.03
N ASP A 241 -44.40 -17.62 -19.38
CA ASP A 241 -44.85 -17.47 -17.98
C ASP A 241 -45.13 -16.00 -17.59
N ALA A 242 -45.22 -15.10 -18.57
CA ALA A 242 -45.55 -13.69 -18.35
C ALA A 242 -47.07 -13.46 -18.28
N ALA A 243 -47.79 -14.23 -17.47
CA ALA A 243 -49.20 -13.98 -17.18
C ALA A 243 -49.70 -14.78 -15.97
N SER A 244 -49.09 -14.65 -14.78
CA SER A 244 -49.78 -14.84 -13.49
C SER A 244 -48.89 -14.50 -12.30
N SER A 245 -49.43 -13.65 -11.42
CA SER A 245 -49.10 -13.57 -9.99
C SER A 245 -47.78 -12.92 -9.57
N SER A 246 -47.94 -11.73 -8.99
CA SER A 246 -47.03 -11.07 -8.07
C SER A 246 -46.64 -11.96 -6.88
N THR A 247 -45.51 -12.65 -7.01
CA THR A 247 -44.71 -13.14 -5.88
C THR A 247 -43.25 -12.91 -6.22
N HIS A 248 -42.64 -11.88 -5.63
CA HIS A 248 -41.18 -11.73 -5.63
C HIS A 248 -40.57 -13.04 -5.11
N ALA A 249 -39.88 -13.78 -5.97
CA ALA A 249 -38.87 -14.71 -5.49
C ALA A 249 -37.88 -13.88 -4.67
N VAL A 250 -37.82 -14.14 -3.37
CA VAL A 250 -36.93 -13.43 -2.44
C VAL A 250 -35.50 -13.87 -2.77
N GLY A 251 -34.86 -13.18 -3.71
CA GLY A 251 -33.42 -13.26 -3.90
C GLY A 251 -32.72 -12.72 -2.65
N ASP A 252 -31.57 -13.30 -2.30
CA ASP A 252 -30.72 -12.75 -1.26
C ASP A 252 -29.93 -11.55 -1.80
N GLU A 253 -29.69 -10.53 -0.96
CA GLU A 253 -29.00 -9.28 -1.33
C GLU A 253 -27.68 -9.52 -2.09
N TYR A 254 -26.97 -10.59 -1.73
CA TYR A 254 -25.72 -11.02 -2.34
C TYR A 254 -25.91 -11.37 -3.82
N SER A 255 -26.82 -12.30 -4.14
CA SER A 255 -27.07 -12.71 -5.54
C SER A 255 -27.64 -11.57 -6.36
N ASP A 256 -28.43 -10.69 -5.74
CA ASP A 256 -29.04 -9.56 -6.43
C ASP A 256 -27.99 -8.54 -6.88
N TRP A 257 -27.06 -8.13 -6.01
CA TRP A 257 -26.02 -7.17 -6.39
C TRP A 257 -25.04 -7.72 -7.43
N PHE A 258 -24.62 -8.98 -7.29
CA PHE A 258 -23.71 -9.60 -8.26
C PHE A 258 -24.34 -9.81 -9.63
N ARG A 259 -25.67 -9.96 -9.69
CA ARG A 259 -26.44 -10.04 -10.95
C ARG A 259 -26.67 -8.66 -11.57
N ASP A 260 -26.89 -7.63 -10.77
CA ASP A 260 -27.15 -6.27 -11.23
C ASP A 260 -25.84 -5.52 -11.52
N VAL A 261 -25.37 -5.63 -12.76
CA VAL A 261 -24.14 -4.96 -13.25
C VAL A 261 -24.52 -3.72 -14.06
N HIS A 262 -24.29 -2.53 -13.47
CA HIS A 262 -24.54 -1.27 -14.17
C HIS A 262 -23.28 -0.78 -14.91
N LYS A 263 -23.43 -0.28 -16.15
CA LYS A 263 -22.29 0.19 -16.97
C LYS A 263 -21.47 1.30 -16.30
N SER A 264 -22.09 2.11 -15.46
CA SER A 264 -21.40 3.18 -14.72
C SER A 264 -20.48 2.66 -13.62
N ASP A 265 -20.63 1.41 -13.18
CA ASP A 265 -19.88 0.87 -12.04
C ASP A 265 -18.38 0.78 -12.34
N GLN A 266 -18.01 0.60 -13.61
CA GLN A 266 -16.62 0.63 -14.12
C GLN A 266 -15.92 1.97 -13.85
N ASN A 267 -16.68 3.07 -13.75
CA ASN A 267 -16.15 4.41 -13.51
C ASN A 267 -16.06 4.77 -12.02
N ILE A 268 -16.50 3.87 -11.12
CA ILE A 268 -16.46 4.12 -9.68
C ILE A 268 -15.02 4.01 -9.18
N LEU A 269 -14.50 5.14 -8.69
CA LEU A 269 -13.13 5.26 -8.17
C LEU A 269 -13.03 5.10 -6.65
N ASP A 270 -14.13 5.35 -5.94
CA ASP A 270 -14.21 5.22 -4.48
C ASP A 270 -15.30 4.21 -4.10
N PRO A 271 -14.93 2.93 -3.91
CA PRO A 271 -15.89 1.88 -3.56
C PRO A 271 -16.46 2.08 -2.14
N ILE A 272 -15.76 2.76 -1.23
CA ILE A 272 -16.26 3.00 0.13
C ILE A 272 -17.44 3.95 0.08
N SER A 273 -17.31 5.07 -0.65
CA SER A 273 -18.41 6.01 -0.85
C SER A 273 -19.59 5.36 -1.58
N TYR A 274 -19.32 4.52 -2.60
CA TYR A 274 -20.35 3.76 -3.32
C TYR A 274 -21.21 2.88 -2.39
N TRP A 275 -20.56 2.11 -1.50
CA TRP A 275 -21.26 1.23 -0.57
C TRP A 275 -21.95 2.00 0.55
N TYR A 276 -21.37 3.13 0.97
CA TYR A 276 -22.01 4.00 1.95
C TYR A 276 -23.35 4.55 1.46
N GLU A 277 -23.44 4.96 0.19
CA GLU A 277 -24.66 5.45 -0.43
C GLU A 277 -25.73 4.36 -0.58
N ARG A 278 -25.32 3.11 -0.82
CA ARG A 278 -26.20 1.94 -1.03
C ARG A 278 -26.57 1.17 0.22
N ARG A 279 -26.26 1.68 1.40
CA ARG A 279 -26.55 1.00 2.68
C ARG A 279 -28.03 0.76 2.96
N GLU A 280 -28.91 1.55 2.34
CA GLU A 280 -30.37 1.38 2.47
C GLU A 280 -30.91 0.29 1.54
N GLU A 281 -30.28 0.13 0.37
CA GLU A 281 -30.63 -0.84 -0.67
C GLU A 281 -30.07 -2.24 -0.35
N TYR A 282 -28.80 -2.30 0.08
CA TYR A 282 -28.10 -3.53 0.44
C TYR A 282 -27.52 -3.42 1.86
N PRO A 283 -28.35 -3.45 2.92
CA PRO A 283 -27.88 -3.21 4.28
C PRO A 283 -26.81 -4.21 4.73
N ARG A 284 -26.93 -5.50 4.41
CA ARG A 284 -25.98 -6.53 4.88
C ARG A 284 -24.74 -6.57 4.01
N LEU A 285 -24.92 -6.51 2.70
CA LEU A 285 -23.80 -6.54 1.77
C LEU A 285 -22.94 -5.27 1.87
N SER A 286 -23.55 -4.09 2.02
CA SER A 286 -22.80 -2.85 2.24
C SER A 286 -22.00 -2.88 3.53
N GLN A 287 -22.50 -3.51 4.60
CA GLN A 287 -21.72 -3.68 5.82
C GLN A 287 -20.50 -4.57 5.58
N MET A 288 -20.66 -5.69 4.88
CA MET A 288 -19.53 -6.55 4.49
C MET A 288 -18.51 -5.79 3.66
N ALA A 289 -18.96 -5.03 2.66
CA ALA A 289 -18.09 -4.25 1.81
C ALA A 289 -17.35 -3.18 2.59
N LEU A 290 -18.01 -2.43 3.47
CA LEU A 290 -17.35 -1.42 4.30
C LEU A 290 -16.33 -2.05 5.27
N ASP A 291 -16.67 -3.17 5.89
CA ASP A 291 -15.76 -3.91 6.79
C ASP A 291 -14.52 -4.39 6.02
N VAL A 292 -14.70 -5.00 4.84
CA VAL A 292 -13.60 -5.54 4.00
C VAL A 292 -12.76 -4.44 3.37
N LEU A 293 -13.39 -3.45 2.72
CA LEU A 293 -12.71 -2.39 1.94
C LEU A 293 -11.98 -1.37 2.81
N SER A 294 -12.24 -1.37 4.13
CA SER A 294 -11.54 -0.51 5.09
C SER A 294 -10.30 -1.16 5.72
N VAL A 295 -10.10 -2.48 5.52
CA VAL A 295 -8.90 -3.19 6.00
C VAL A 295 -7.65 -2.64 5.31
N LEU A 296 -6.62 -2.32 6.09
CA LEU A 296 -5.32 -1.94 5.54
C LEU A 296 -4.54 -3.21 5.15
N PRO A 297 -3.93 -3.25 3.94
CA PRO A 297 -3.18 -4.42 3.47
C PRO A 297 -1.82 -4.60 4.16
N MET A 298 -1.32 -3.57 4.86
CA MET A 298 0.00 -3.58 5.49
C MET A 298 -0.01 -2.92 6.88
N SER A 299 0.88 -3.40 7.75
CA SER A 299 1.14 -2.84 9.09
C SER A 299 1.92 -1.51 9.07
N ALA A 300 2.25 -0.97 7.89
CA ALA A 300 3.07 0.22 7.75
C ALA A 300 2.48 1.45 8.47
N ASP A 301 1.16 1.55 8.60
CA ASP A 301 0.54 2.63 9.38
C ASP A 301 0.88 2.52 10.87
N VAL A 302 0.84 1.31 11.43
CA VAL A 302 1.24 1.03 12.82
C VAL A 302 2.75 1.26 13.00
N GLU A 303 3.58 0.91 12.02
CA GLU A 303 5.03 1.21 12.06
C GLU A 303 5.32 2.72 12.05
N ARG A 304 4.57 3.51 11.26
CA ARG A 304 4.66 4.98 11.28
C ARG A 304 4.21 5.56 12.62
N LEU A 305 3.14 4.99 13.19
CA LEU A 305 2.67 5.34 14.53
C LEU A 305 3.77 5.08 15.56
N PHE A 306 4.36 3.88 15.59
CA PHE A 306 5.44 3.53 16.50
C PHE A 306 6.71 4.35 16.28
N SER A 307 7.07 4.65 15.03
CA SER A 307 8.18 5.54 14.71
C SER A 307 7.96 6.95 15.28
N THR A 308 6.71 7.42 15.30
CA THR A 308 6.34 8.69 15.93
C THR A 308 6.42 8.57 17.45
N CYS A 309 5.85 7.50 18.03
CA CYS A 309 5.92 7.21 19.46
C CYS A 309 7.36 7.10 19.96
N GLY A 310 8.29 6.61 19.13
CA GLY A 310 9.69 6.48 19.48
C GLY A 310 10.30 7.78 20.00
N ARG A 311 9.83 8.96 19.54
CA ARG A 311 10.26 10.27 20.07
C ARG A 311 9.78 10.56 21.49
N MET A 312 8.73 9.89 21.95
CA MET A 312 8.14 10.02 23.28
C MET A 312 8.70 8.98 24.27
N VAL A 313 9.39 7.95 23.76
CA VAL A 313 9.93 6.82 24.55
C VAL A 313 11.47 6.86 24.60
N ARG A 314 12.12 7.88 24.02
CA ARG A 314 13.58 8.04 24.11
C ARG A 314 14.02 8.25 25.56
N ASP A 315 15.28 7.90 25.84
CA ASP A 315 15.87 7.94 27.19
C ASP A 315 15.77 9.31 27.88
N ASP A 316 15.68 10.41 27.11
CA ASP A 316 15.50 11.78 27.61
C ASP A 316 14.07 12.10 28.09
N ARG A 317 13.07 11.29 27.71
CA ARG A 317 11.64 11.44 28.08
C ARG A 317 11.02 10.18 28.68
N ALA A 318 11.81 9.37 29.39
CA ALA A 318 11.44 8.05 29.92
C ALA A 318 10.34 8.01 31.01
N ARG A 319 9.64 9.11 31.33
CA ARG A 319 8.60 9.16 32.39
C ARG A 319 7.17 9.30 31.88
N LEU A 320 6.93 9.20 30.58
CA LEU A 320 5.56 9.19 30.05
C LEU A 320 4.95 7.79 30.20
N ASP A 321 3.80 7.72 30.86
CA ASP A 321 3.04 6.48 30.96
C ASP A 321 2.49 6.07 29.58
N ALA A 322 2.35 4.76 29.36
CA ALA A 322 1.83 4.22 28.11
C ALA A 322 0.45 4.79 27.74
N SER A 323 -0.43 5.02 28.73
CA SER A 323 -1.73 5.65 28.52
C SER A 323 -1.60 7.08 27.98
N THR A 324 -0.63 7.84 28.49
CA THR A 324 -0.36 9.21 28.07
C THR A 324 0.16 9.27 26.64
N ILE A 325 1.05 8.33 26.28
CA ILE A 325 1.55 8.18 24.91
C ILE A 325 0.39 7.86 23.97
N GLY A 326 -0.47 6.90 24.34
CA GLY A 326 -1.65 6.53 23.58
C GLY A 326 -2.60 7.71 23.34
N MET A 327 -3.00 8.42 24.40
CA MET A 327 -3.85 9.61 24.29
C MET A 327 -3.24 10.69 23.40
N THR A 328 -1.94 10.97 23.56
CA THR A 328 -1.24 11.98 22.75
C THR A 328 -1.26 11.61 21.26
N GLN A 329 -1.03 10.34 20.92
CA GLN A 329 -1.08 9.90 19.53
C GLN A 329 -2.51 9.92 18.96
N THR A 330 -3.51 9.58 19.77
CA THR A 330 -4.92 9.68 19.38
C THR A 330 -5.30 11.14 19.06
N VAL A 331 -4.99 12.07 19.97
CA VAL A 331 -5.23 13.51 19.76
C VAL A 331 -4.47 14.01 18.54
N ARG A 332 -3.21 13.60 18.36
CA ARG A 332 -2.42 13.91 17.17
C ARG A 332 -3.10 13.40 15.90
N SER A 333 -3.58 12.15 15.90
CA SER A 333 -4.28 11.55 14.76
C SER A 333 -5.53 12.35 14.41
N TRP A 334 -6.36 12.69 15.40
CA TRP A 334 -7.57 13.48 15.21
C TRP A 334 -7.29 14.91 14.73
N HIS A 335 -6.25 15.56 15.27
CA HIS A 335 -5.80 16.87 14.81
C HIS A 335 -5.29 16.82 13.36
N CYS A 336 -4.44 15.85 13.02
CA CYS A 336 -3.96 15.65 11.64
C CYS A 336 -5.10 15.32 10.66
N GLY A 337 -6.12 14.59 11.12
CA GLY A 337 -7.34 14.30 10.36
C GLY A 337 -8.30 15.49 10.24
N GLY A 338 -8.03 16.62 10.90
CA GLY A 338 -8.88 17.81 10.86
C GLY A 338 -10.15 17.72 11.71
N TYR A 339 -10.32 16.66 12.51
CA TYR A 339 -11.45 16.48 13.41
C TYR A 339 -11.39 17.45 14.60
N ILE A 340 -10.19 17.90 14.97
CA ILE A 340 -9.94 18.88 16.04
C ILE A 340 -9.23 20.09 15.43
N LYS A 341 -9.85 21.27 15.57
CA LYS A 341 -9.34 22.53 15.00
C LYS A 341 -8.35 23.28 15.91
N SER A 342 -8.33 22.98 17.21
CA SER A 342 -7.36 23.52 18.17
C SER A 342 -7.17 22.54 19.33
N THR A 343 -5.91 22.23 19.64
CA THR A 343 -5.52 21.43 20.81
C THR A 343 -5.49 22.26 22.10
N GLU A 344 -5.51 23.59 22.01
CA GLU A 344 -5.48 24.50 23.17
C GLU A 344 -6.75 24.38 24.01
N LYS A 345 -7.91 24.21 23.37
CA LYS A 345 -9.19 24.02 24.08
C LYS A 345 -9.30 22.68 24.79
N LEU A 346 -8.62 21.64 24.29
CA LEU A 346 -8.63 20.30 24.90
C LEU A 346 -7.74 20.21 26.15
N LEU A 347 -6.66 20.99 26.18
CA LEU A 347 -5.74 21.05 27.33
C LEU A 347 -6.21 22.04 28.40
N GLY A 348 -7.09 22.99 28.05
CA GLY A 348 -7.65 23.96 29.00
C GLY A 348 -8.59 23.37 30.06
N GLU A 349 -9.15 22.17 29.83
CA GLU A 349 -10.04 21.49 30.78
C GLU A 349 -9.32 20.46 31.66
N VAL A 350 -8.04 20.18 31.40
CA VAL A 350 -7.22 19.31 32.26
C VAL A 350 -6.75 20.12 33.47
N LYS A 351 -7.59 20.22 34.51
CA LYS A 351 -7.12 20.59 35.84
C LYS A 351 -6.20 19.49 36.36
N VAL A 352 -4.90 19.64 36.13
CA VAL A 352 -3.89 18.87 36.87
C VAL A 352 -3.94 19.36 38.32
N PRO A 353 -4.25 18.52 39.31
CA PRO A 353 -4.24 18.94 40.70
C PRO A 353 -2.81 19.34 41.09
N GLY A 354 -2.57 20.64 41.29
CA GLY A 354 -1.29 21.18 41.74
C GLY A 354 -0.57 22.17 40.80
N THR A 355 -1.17 22.59 39.68
CA THR A 355 -0.54 23.59 38.78
C THR A 355 -1.21 24.97 38.79
N ASP A 356 -1.75 25.41 39.93
CA ASP A 356 -2.34 26.76 40.08
C ASP A 356 -1.29 27.89 40.16
N LEU A 357 -0.01 27.65 39.84
CA LEU A 357 1.06 28.66 39.96
C LEU A 357 1.89 28.91 38.69
N LEU A 358 1.53 28.34 37.53
CA LEU A 358 2.26 28.61 36.27
C LEU A 358 1.36 28.97 35.08
N ALA A 359 0.07 29.23 35.34
CA ALA A 359 -0.81 29.83 34.35
C ALA A 359 -0.70 31.35 34.44
N GLU A 360 0.33 31.93 33.81
CA GLU A 360 0.34 33.28 33.22
C GLU A 360 1.77 33.60 32.76
N MET A 361 2.17 33.04 31.62
CA MET A 361 3.19 33.67 30.78
C MET A 361 2.74 33.51 29.34
N SER A 362 2.37 34.63 28.73
CA SER A 362 1.98 34.68 27.33
C SER A 362 3.22 34.46 26.45
N PHE A 363 3.05 33.84 25.28
CA PHE A 363 4.13 33.61 24.30
C PHE A 363 4.82 34.90 23.82
N ALA A 364 4.26 36.08 24.12
CA ALA A 364 4.85 37.38 23.84
C ALA A 364 6.00 37.72 24.82
N GLU A 365 5.89 37.35 26.10
CA GLU A 365 6.86 37.70 27.14
C GLU A 365 8.15 36.87 27.05
N ALA A 366 8.08 35.66 26.49
CA ALA A 366 9.25 34.81 26.28
C ALA A 366 10.20 35.32 25.17
N ARG A 367 9.72 36.14 24.23
CA ARG A 367 10.57 36.73 23.17
C ARG A 367 11.35 37.96 23.64
N GLU A 368 10.89 38.63 24.69
CA GLU A 368 11.55 39.83 25.23
C GLU A 368 12.62 39.46 26.29
N ALA A 369 12.47 38.31 26.95
CA ALA A 369 13.44 37.79 27.93
C ALA A 369 14.73 37.22 27.31
N THR A 370 14.76 36.95 26.00
CA THR A 370 15.93 36.44 25.29
C THR A 370 16.47 37.51 24.34
N GLY A 371 17.10 38.54 24.94
CA GLY A 371 17.77 39.63 24.23
C GLY A 371 18.53 39.13 23.01
N GLY A 372 18.07 39.56 21.83
CA GLY A 372 18.38 38.94 20.55
C GLY A 372 19.88 38.69 20.32
N ARG A 373 20.24 37.42 20.14
CA ARG A 373 21.38 36.92 19.34
C ARG A 373 21.37 35.39 19.38
N ILE A 374 20.95 34.76 18.29
CA ILE A 374 21.24 33.35 18.02
C ILE A 374 22.46 33.34 17.12
N THR A 375 23.66 33.16 17.69
CA THR A 375 24.85 32.80 16.92
C THR A 375 24.86 31.30 16.72
N CYS A 376 24.80 30.87 15.45
CA CYS A 376 25.12 29.51 15.05
C CYS A 376 26.59 29.20 15.37
N THR A 377 26.83 28.21 16.21
CA THR A 377 28.11 27.48 16.23
C THR A 377 27.79 25.99 16.22
N VAL A 378 28.17 25.34 15.12
CA VAL A 378 28.19 23.90 14.92
C VAL A 378 29.48 23.38 15.56
N PRO A 379 29.46 22.38 16.46
CA PRO A 379 30.66 21.59 16.76
C PRO A 379 30.80 20.46 15.75
N LEU A 380 32.05 20.27 15.30
CA LEU A 380 32.55 19.20 14.42
C LEU A 380 32.15 17.79 14.87
#